data_AF-F1RGU1-F1
#
_entry.id   AF-F1RGU1-F1
#
_cell.length_a   1.000
_cell.length_b   1.000
_cell.length_c   1.000
_cell.angle_alpha   90.00
_cell.angle_beta   90.00
_cell.angle_gamma   90.00
#
_symmetry.space_group_name_H-M   'P 1'
#
loop_
_entity.id
_entity.type
_entity.pdbx_description
1 polymer ?
#
loop_
_entity_poly.entity_id
_entity_poly.type
_entity_poly.pdbx_seq_one_letter_code
_entity_poly.pdbx_strand_id
1 'polypeptide(L)'
;MSGKEAFQQELDARHDKYERLVKLSRDITVESKRTIFLLHRITSAPDMEEILTESEIKLDGVRQKILQVAQELSGEDMHQFHRAITTGLQEYVEAVSFQHFIKTRSLISMDEINKQLIFSTEENGKENKTPPSDAQDKQCGTWSLKLTPVDYLLGVADLTGELMRMCINSVGNGDIDTPFEVSQFLRQVYDGFSFIGNTGPYEVSKKLYTLKQSLAKVENACYALKVRGSEIPKHMLADVFSVKTEMIDQEEGIS
;
A
#
# COMPACT_ATOMS: atom_id res chain seq x y z
N MET A 1 9.00 -9.95 48.31
CA MET A 1 9.54 -8.88 47.43
C MET A 1 9.11 -7.55 48.00
N SER A 2 10.04 -6.60 48.07
CA SER A 2 9.72 -5.20 48.33
C SER A 2 8.79 -4.69 47.22
N GLY A 3 7.80 -3.84 47.53
CA GLY A 3 6.90 -3.29 46.51
C GLY A 3 7.64 -2.63 45.34
N LYS A 4 8.83 -2.04 45.60
CA LYS A 4 9.69 -1.45 44.56
C LYS A 4 10.27 -2.47 43.58
N GLU A 5 10.61 -3.68 44.04
CA GLU A 5 11.17 -4.75 43.19
C GLU A 5 10.10 -5.31 42.25
N ALA A 6 8.86 -5.44 42.74
CA ALA A 6 7.73 -5.88 41.91
C ALA A 6 7.41 -4.85 40.81
N PHE A 7 7.39 -3.56 41.13
CA PHE A 7 7.19 -2.51 40.12
C PHE A 7 8.31 -2.46 39.09
N GLN A 8 9.56 -2.66 39.50
CA GLN A 8 10.68 -2.71 38.56
C GLN A 8 10.50 -3.87 37.57
N GLN A 9 10.20 -5.08 38.06
CA GLN A 9 9.99 -6.26 37.21
C GLN A 9 8.85 -6.06 36.22
N GLU A 10 7.74 -5.46 36.64
CA GLU A 10 6.61 -5.13 35.77
C GLU A 10 7.00 -4.13 34.67
N LEU A 11 7.73 -3.07 35.04
CA LEU A 11 8.22 -2.08 34.09
C LEU A 11 9.20 -2.67 33.09
N ASP A 12 10.17 -3.47 33.54
CA ASP A 12 11.16 -4.10 32.69
C ASP A 12 10.49 -5.07 31.70
N ALA A 13 9.58 -5.93 32.17
CA ALA A 13 8.81 -6.83 31.31
C ALA A 13 8.00 -6.08 30.24
N ARG A 14 7.43 -4.92 30.60
CA ARG A 14 6.70 -4.06 29.66
C ARG A 14 7.61 -3.43 28.62
N HIS A 15 8.79 -2.94 29.01
CA HIS A 15 9.76 -2.39 28.06
C HIS A 15 10.29 -3.47 27.10
N ASP A 16 10.60 -4.66 27.62
CA ASP A 16 11.05 -5.78 26.80
C ASP A 16 10.00 -6.16 25.75
N LYS A 17 8.71 -6.17 26.14
CA LYS A 17 7.60 -6.39 25.21
C LYS A 17 7.50 -5.28 24.16
N TYR A 18 7.60 -4.02 24.58
CA TYR A 18 7.58 -2.88 23.66
C TYR A 18 8.69 -2.99 22.60
N GLU A 19 9.92 -3.33 23.01
CA GLU A 19 11.05 -3.50 22.08
C GLU A 19 10.86 -4.68 21.12
N ARG A 20 10.25 -5.79 21.57
CA ARG A 20 9.89 -6.90 20.66
C ARG A 20 8.86 -6.45 19.61
N LEU A 21 7.85 -5.70 20.03
CA LEU A 21 6.83 -5.15 19.13
C LEU A 21 7.40 -4.15 18.12
N VAL A 22 8.34 -3.29 18.53
CA VAL A 22 9.04 -2.35 17.63
C VAL A 22 9.81 -3.11 16.55
N LYS A 23 10.49 -4.20 16.90
CA LYS A 23 11.20 -5.05 15.91
C LYS A 23 10.25 -5.67 14.91
N LEU A 24 9.16 -6.28 15.38
CA LEU A 24 8.12 -6.85 14.50
C LEU A 24 7.51 -5.80 13.58
N SER A 25 7.17 -4.62 14.12
CA SER A 25 6.64 -3.48 13.38
C SER A 25 7.61 -2.99 12.29
N ARG A 26 8.91 -2.98 12.58
CA ARG A 26 9.94 -2.61 11.61
C ARG A 26 10.02 -3.62 10.47
N ASP A 27 9.97 -4.90 10.78
CA ASP A 27 10.01 -5.97 9.77
C ASP A 27 8.75 -5.95 8.89
N ILE A 28 7.56 -5.72 9.48
CA ILE A 28 6.31 -5.49 8.75
C ILE A 28 6.48 -4.31 7.78
N THR A 29 7.00 -3.18 8.27
CA THR A 29 7.22 -1.97 7.44
C THR A 29 8.12 -2.28 6.24
N VAL A 30 9.23 -2.97 6.46
CA VAL A 30 10.20 -3.27 5.40
C VAL A 30 9.59 -4.19 4.34
N GLU A 31 8.89 -5.25 4.74
CA GLU A 31 8.29 -6.20 3.80
C GLU A 31 7.08 -5.60 3.05
N SER A 32 6.27 -4.75 3.71
CA SER A 32 5.20 -4.00 3.05
C SER A 32 5.76 -3.05 1.97
N LYS A 33 6.84 -2.30 2.27
CA LYS A 33 7.54 -1.47 1.26
C LYS A 33 8.05 -2.28 0.08
N ARG A 34 8.68 -3.42 0.34
CA ARG A 34 9.17 -4.33 -0.71
C ARG A 34 8.01 -4.80 -1.60
N THR A 35 6.85 -5.06 -1.01
CA THR A 35 5.63 -5.42 -1.75
C THR A 35 5.14 -4.25 -2.60
N ILE A 36 5.10 -3.03 -2.08
CA ILE A 36 4.74 -1.82 -2.85
C ILE A 36 5.71 -1.64 -4.04
N PHE A 37 7.01 -1.77 -3.84
CA PHE A 37 8.00 -1.69 -4.92
C PHE A 37 7.83 -2.80 -5.97
N LEU A 38 7.43 -4.00 -5.55
CA LEU A 38 7.11 -5.09 -6.47
C LEU A 38 5.87 -4.75 -7.32
N LEU A 39 4.82 -4.20 -6.70
CA LEU A 39 3.60 -3.80 -7.40
C LEU A 39 3.83 -2.69 -8.43
N HIS A 40 4.76 -1.77 -8.18
CA HIS A 40 5.16 -0.75 -9.16
C HIS A 40 5.86 -1.31 -10.42
N ARG A 41 6.25 -2.59 -10.43
CA ARG A 41 6.86 -3.23 -11.60
C ARG A 41 5.83 -3.66 -12.64
N ILE A 42 4.54 -3.62 -12.31
CA ILE A 42 3.48 -3.98 -13.25
C ILE A 42 3.47 -2.94 -14.36
N THR A 43 3.80 -3.37 -15.58
CA THR A 43 3.85 -2.49 -16.76
C THR A 43 2.94 -2.95 -17.88
N SER A 44 2.49 -4.21 -17.89
CA SER A 44 1.61 -4.76 -18.91
C SER A 44 0.66 -5.82 -18.32
N ALA A 45 -0.27 -6.33 -19.14
CA ALA A 45 -1.21 -7.37 -18.72
C ALA A 45 -0.60 -8.77 -18.44
N PRO A 46 0.43 -9.26 -19.18
CA PRO A 46 0.90 -10.64 -18.99
C PRO A 46 1.76 -10.84 -17.74
N ASP A 47 2.49 -9.83 -17.27
CA ASP A 47 3.29 -9.83 -16.04
C ASP A 47 2.45 -9.51 -14.78
N MET A 48 1.27 -8.91 -14.96
CA MET A 48 0.41 -8.50 -13.84
C MET A 48 0.02 -9.67 -12.93
N GLU A 49 -0.45 -10.79 -13.47
CA GLU A 49 -0.97 -11.90 -12.65
C GLU A 49 0.14 -12.57 -11.82
N GLU A 50 1.32 -12.75 -12.41
CA GLU A 50 2.49 -13.30 -11.72
C GLU A 50 2.94 -12.38 -10.58
N ILE A 51 3.06 -11.09 -10.85
CA ILE A 51 3.45 -10.09 -9.84
C ILE A 51 2.39 -9.99 -8.73
N LEU A 52 1.11 -10.04 -9.08
CA LEU A 52 0.02 -10.03 -8.09
C LEU A 52 0.05 -11.27 -7.21
N THR A 53 0.29 -12.45 -7.78
CA THR A 53 0.46 -13.70 -7.02
C THR A 53 1.68 -13.62 -6.10
N GLU A 54 2.83 -13.15 -6.61
CA GLU A 54 4.05 -12.98 -5.81
C GLU A 54 3.85 -11.97 -4.67
N SER A 55 3.14 -10.87 -4.93
CA SER A 55 2.82 -9.86 -3.93
C SER A 55 1.89 -10.41 -2.83
N GLU A 56 0.94 -11.28 -3.18
CA GLU A 56 0.05 -11.93 -2.21
C GLU A 56 0.84 -12.81 -1.25
N ILE A 57 1.78 -13.60 -1.77
CA ILE A 57 2.67 -14.45 -0.96
C ILE A 57 3.49 -13.60 0.02
N LYS A 58 3.98 -12.42 -0.41
CA LYS A 58 4.68 -11.50 0.50
C LYS A 58 3.76 -10.94 1.57
N LEU A 59 2.53 -10.55 1.20
CA LEU A 59 1.53 -10.05 2.15
C LEU A 59 1.10 -11.12 3.16
N ASP A 60 1.05 -12.40 2.77
CA ASP A 60 0.90 -13.51 3.71
C ASP A 60 2.04 -13.55 4.71
N GLY A 61 3.29 -13.42 4.25
CA GLY A 61 4.47 -13.32 5.13
C GLY A 61 4.44 -12.10 6.06
N VAL A 62 3.79 -11.00 5.66
CA VAL A 62 3.53 -9.83 6.52
C VAL A 62 2.45 -10.15 7.54
N ARG A 63 1.33 -10.77 7.12
CA ARG A 63 0.24 -11.22 8.01
C ARG A 63 0.74 -12.19 9.07
N GLN A 64 1.71 -13.06 8.77
CA GLN A 64 2.35 -13.92 9.76
C GLN A 64 3.13 -13.14 10.84
N LYS A 65 3.74 -11.99 10.50
CA LYS A 65 4.36 -11.12 11.50
C LYS A 65 3.31 -10.36 12.33
N ILE A 66 2.20 -9.98 11.71
CA ILE A 66 1.07 -9.39 12.41
C ILE A 66 0.43 -10.39 13.39
N LEU A 67 0.39 -11.68 13.05
CA LEU A 67 0.01 -12.74 13.99
C LEU A 67 0.94 -12.76 15.21
N GLN A 68 2.26 -12.67 15.03
CA GLN A 68 3.20 -12.60 16.16
C GLN A 68 2.93 -11.36 17.04
N VAL A 69 2.61 -10.21 16.43
CA VAL A 69 2.16 -9.02 17.16
C VAL A 69 0.88 -9.29 17.96
N ALA A 70 -0.11 -9.94 17.35
CA ALA A 70 -1.37 -10.29 18.00
C ALA A 70 -1.19 -11.25 19.19
N GLN A 71 -0.26 -12.20 19.07
CA GLN A 71 0.12 -13.12 20.15
C GLN A 71 0.78 -12.37 21.31
N GLU A 72 1.70 -11.45 21.01
CA GLU A 72 2.44 -10.67 22.02
C GLU A 72 1.53 -9.72 22.82
N LEU A 73 0.45 -9.25 22.18
CA LEU A 73 -0.57 -8.38 22.75
C LEU A 73 -1.75 -9.14 23.39
N SER A 74 -1.75 -10.47 23.36
CA SER A 74 -2.82 -11.25 23.96
C SER A 74 -2.89 -11.00 25.46
N GLY A 75 -4.04 -10.51 25.93
CA GLY A 75 -4.25 -10.16 27.35
C GLY A 75 -3.73 -8.79 27.77
N GLU A 76 -3.22 -7.98 26.83
CA GLU A 76 -2.74 -6.61 27.08
C GLU A 76 -3.72 -5.55 26.55
N ASP A 77 -3.61 -4.31 27.06
CA ASP A 77 -4.27 -3.17 26.44
C ASP A 77 -3.52 -2.74 25.17
N MET A 78 -4.14 -2.94 24.00
CA MET A 78 -3.59 -2.58 22.70
C MET A 78 -3.17 -1.10 22.61
N HIS A 79 -3.93 -0.18 23.23
CA HIS A 79 -3.64 1.25 23.15
C HIS A 79 -2.32 1.61 23.83
N GLN A 80 -1.89 0.82 24.83
CA GLN A 80 -0.64 1.03 25.54
C GLN A 80 0.59 0.80 24.65
N PHE A 81 0.50 -0.19 23.75
CA PHE A 81 1.60 -0.58 22.85
C PHE A 81 1.41 -0.10 21.42
N HIS A 82 0.29 0.59 21.11
CA HIS A 82 -0.05 1.07 19.77
C HIS A 82 1.08 1.85 19.09
N ARG A 83 1.79 2.70 19.85
CA ARG A 83 2.94 3.47 19.34
C ARG A 83 4.09 2.62 18.82
N ALA A 84 4.26 1.39 19.30
CA ALA A 84 5.30 0.48 18.81
C ALA A 84 4.96 -0.09 17.42
N ILE A 85 3.67 -0.26 17.13
CA ILE A 85 3.19 -1.03 15.96
C ILE A 85 2.52 -0.18 14.88
N THR A 86 2.07 1.04 15.21
CA THR A 86 1.29 1.90 14.32
C THR A 86 1.96 2.14 12.96
N THR A 87 3.29 2.29 12.91
CA THR A 87 4.01 2.49 11.63
C THR A 87 3.95 1.27 10.73
N GLY A 88 4.17 0.07 11.29
CA GLY A 88 4.05 -1.17 10.52
C GLY A 88 2.63 -1.42 10.03
N LEU A 89 1.62 -1.10 10.86
CA LEU A 89 0.22 -1.24 10.47
C LEU A 89 -0.19 -0.28 9.35
N GLN A 90 0.23 0.99 9.43
CA GLN A 90 -0.01 1.97 8.36
C GLN A 90 0.60 1.52 7.03
N GLU A 91 1.85 1.03 7.06
CA GLU A 91 2.53 0.55 5.85
C GLU A 91 1.88 -0.73 5.28
N TYR A 92 1.39 -1.62 6.16
CA TYR A 92 0.61 -2.78 5.72
C TYR A 92 -0.70 -2.35 5.04
N VAL A 93 -1.43 -1.38 5.61
CA VAL A 93 -2.64 -0.80 5.00
C VAL A 93 -2.32 -0.23 3.62
N GLU A 94 -1.25 0.55 3.49
CA GLU A 94 -0.79 1.10 2.21
C GLU A 94 -0.54 -0.01 1.19
N ALA A 95 0.17 -1.08 1.56
CA ALA A 95 0.48 -2.19 0.67
C ALA A 95 -0.77 -2.97 0.21
N VAL A 96 -1.65 -3.37 1.13
CA VAL A 96 -2.85 -4.17 0.77
C VAL A 96 -3.87 -3.34 0.00
N SER A 97 -3.99 -2.05 0.33
CA SER A 97 -4.90 -1.15 -0.39
C SER A 97 -4.39 -0.85 -1.80
N PHE A 98 -3.07 -0.73 -1.98
CA PHE A 98 -2.47 -0.58 -3.30
C PHE A 98 -2.68 -1.82 -4.17
N GLN A 99 -2.40 -3.01 -3.62
CA GLN A 99 -2.63 -4.27 -4.31
C GLN A 99 -4.13 -4.44 -4.68
N HIS A 100 -5.03 -4.11 -3.77
CA HIS A 100 -6.47 -4.19 -4.02
C HIS A 100 -6.90 -3.23 -5.13
N PHE A 101 -6.44 -1.96 -5.11
CA PHE A 101 -6.73 -1.01 -6.19
C PHE A 101 -6.24 -1.52 -7.55
N ILE A 102 -5.06 -2.14 -7.59
CA ILE A 102 -4.52 -2.73 -8.82
C ILE A 102 -5.45 -3.83 -9.35
N LYS A 103 -6.03 -4.65 -8.48
CA LYS A 103 -6.95 -5.75 -8.83
C LYS A 103 -8.36 -5.29 -9.21
N THR A 104 -8.93 -4.32 -8.49
CA THR A 104 -10.38 -4.05 -8.52
C THR A 104 -10.75 -2.63 -8.87
N ARG A 105 -9.79 -1.69 -8.90
CA ARG A 105 -10.01 -0.25 -9.03
C ARG A 105 -10.92 0.35 -7.95
N SER A 106 -11.00 -0.29 -6.79
CA SER A 106 -11.74 0.20 -5.61
C SER A 106 -10.83 0.38 -4.40
N LEU A 107 -11.36 1.02 -3.35
CA LEU A 107 -10.69 1.13 -2.06
C LEU A 107 -11.12 -0.05 -1.19
N ILE A 108 -10.16 -0.82 -0.66
CA ILE A 108 -10.44 -1.86 0.33
C ILE A 108 -10.91 -1.21 1.64
N SER A 109 -12.01 -1.71 2.21
CA SER A 109 -12.53 -1.22 3.48
C SER A 109 -11.69 -1.72 4.67
N MET A 110 -11.75 -0.99 5.78
CA MET A 110 -11.08 -1.40 7.02
C MET A 110 -11.58 -2.76 7.53
N ASP A 111 -12.88 -3.05 7.37
CA ASP A 111 -13.45 -4.34 7.78
C ASP A 111 -12.93 -5.49 6.93
N GLU A 112 -12.71 -5.28 5.63
CA GLU A 112 -12.09 -6.28 4.76
C GLU A 112 -10.63 -6.54 5.15
N ILE A 113 -9.87 -5.51 5.53
CA ILE A 113 -8.51 -5.71 6.04
C ILE A 113 -8.56 -6.46 7.38
N ASN A 114 -9.40 -6.03 8.32
CA ASN A 114 -9.51 -6.66 9.64
C ASN A 114 -9.91 -8.14 9.55
N LYS A 115 -10.74 -8.53 8.57
CA LYS A 115 -11.07 -9.95 8.32
C LYS A 115 -9.85 -10.80 7.96
N GLN A 116 -8.86 -10.22 7.28
CA GLN A 116 -7.60 -10.91 6.94
C GLN A 116 -6.64 -11.03 8.14
N LEU A 117 -6.91 -10.29 9.22
CA LEU A 117 -6.10 -10.26 10.44
C LEU A 117 -6.73 -11.07 11.57
N ILE A 118 -7.58 -12.04 11.22
CA ILE A 118 -8.11 -13.06 12.12
C ILE A 118 -7.37 -14.36 11.83
N PHE A 119 -6.71 -14.90 12.84
CA PHE A 119 -5.85 -16.06 12.73
C PHE A 119 -6.37 -17.16 13.65
N SER A 120 -6.73 -18.30 13.06
CA SER A 120 -7.18 -19.47 13.80
C SER A 120 -6.23 -20.63 13.52
N THR A 121 -5.79 -21.32 14.56
CA THR A 121 -5.14 -22.62 14.42
C THR A 121 -6.21 -23.70 14.31
N GLU A 122 -6.78 -23.90 13.12
CA GLU A 122 -7.57 -25.11 12.89
C GLU A 122 -6.62 -26.30 12.72
N GLU A 123 -6.82 -27.34 13.54
CA GLU A 123 -6.24 -28.65 13.28
C GLU A 123 -6.72 -29.10 11.90
N ASN A 124 -5.81 -29.12 10.93
CA ASN A 124 -6.05 -29.84 9.69
C ASN A 124 -6.18 -31.32 10.04
N GLY A 125 -7.43 -31.76 10.23
CA GLY A 125 -7.82 -33.15 10.35
C GLY A 125 -7.36 -33.92 9.11
N LYS A 126 -6.17 -34.49 9.19
CA LYS A 126 -5.81 -35.69 8.46
C LYS A 126 -5.49 -36.76 9.49
N GLU A 127 -6.50 -37.58 9.75
CA GLU A 127 -6.34 -38.90 10.33
C GLU A 127 -5.19 -39.62 9.62
N ASN A 128 -4.10 -39.90 10.35
CA ASN A 128 -3.58 -41.27 10.51
C ASN A 128 -2.28 -41.32 11.32
N LYS A 129 -2.35 -42.12 12.41
CA LYS A 129 -1.30 -42.95 13.05
C LYS A 129 -0.42 -42.36 14.16
N THR A 130 -0.85 -42.72 15.38
CA THR A 130 -0.08 -43.12 16.60
C THR A 130 0.86 -42.11 17.29
N PRO A 131 0.86 -42.07 18.64
CA PRO A 131 1.56 -41.04 19.40
C PRO A 131 3.02 -41.42 19.68
N PRO A 132 3.93 -40.44 19.70
CA PRO A 132 5.01 -40.43 20.66
C PRO A 132 4.78 -39.28 21.65
N SER A 133 4.84 -39.66 22.93
CA SER A 133 4.87 -38.81 24.11
C SER A 133 5.90 -37.69 23.97
N ASP A 134 5.41 -36.45 23.92
CA ASP A 134 6.00 -35.24 24.53
C ASP A 134 5.00 -34.10 24.27
N ALA A 135 3.96 -34.04 25.10
CA ALA A 135 2.94 -33.00 25.03
C ALA A 135 3.50 -31.69 25.59
N GLN A 136 4.18 -30.91 24.74
CA GLN A 136 4.17 -29.46 24.89
C GLN A 136 2.81 -28.98 24.41
N ASP A 137 2.04 -28.37 25.31
CA ASP A 137 0.75 -27.71 25.07
C ASP A 137 0.79 -26.88 23.78
N LYS A 138 0.32 -27.45 22.67
CA LYS A 138 -0.02 -26.66 21.49
C LYS A 138 -1.32 -25.95 21.82
N GLN A 139 -1.22 -24.72 22.34
CA GLN A 139 -2.37 -23.86 22.55
C GLN A 139 -3.08 -23.62 21.20
N CYS A 140 -4.21 -24.30 21.02
CA CYS A 140 -5.23 -23.93 20.05
C CYS A 140 -5.77 -22.56 20.47
N GLY A 141 -5.61 -21.57 19.62
CA GLY A 141 -5.93 -20.18 19.95
C GLY A 141 -6.39 -19.44 18.70
N THR A 142 -7.37 -18.57 18.88
CA THR A 142 -7.74 -17.57 17.88
C THR A 142 -7.10 -16.26 18.29
N TRP A 143 -6.25 -15.71 17.44
CA TRP A 143 -5.66 -14.39 17.62
C TRP A 143 -6.23 -13.43 16.57
N SER A 144 -6.44 -12.18 16.96
CA SER A 144 -6.86 -11.16 16.00
C SER A 144 -6.23 -9.82 16.35
N LEU A 145 -5.95 -9.02 15.32
CA LEU A 145 -5.53 -7.64 15.48
C LEU A 145 -6.49 -6.75 14.70
N LYS A 146 -7.05 -5.74 15.36
CA LYS A 146 -7.94 -4.75 14.73
C LYS A 146 -7.18 -3.47 14.47
N LEU A 147 -7.22 -2.99 13.23
CA LEU A 147 -6.71 -1.67 12.89
C LEU A 147 -7.50 -0.58 13.60
N THR A 148 -6.79 0.48 14.02
CA THR A 148 -7.48 1.68 14.45
C THR A 148 -7.93 2.49 13.22
N PRO A 149 -9.01 3.30 13.34
CA PRO A 149 -9.40 4.20 12.26
C PRO A 149 -8.30 5.16 11.81
N VAL A 150 -7.42 5.55 12.73
CA VAL A 150 -6.31 6.45 12.43
C VAL A 150 -5.23 5.74 11.62
N ASP A 151 -4.87 4.49 11.95
CA ASP A 151 -3.90 3.72 11.16
C ASP A 151 -4.39 3.50 9.73
N TYR A 152 -5.68 3.19 9.57
CA TYR A 152 -6.29 3.04 8.25
C TYR A 152 -6.24 4.35 7.45
N LEU A 153 -6.68 5.47 8.03
CA LEU A 153 -6.66 6.76 7.35
C LEU A 153 -5.24 7.20 6.98
N LEU A 154 -4.25 6.98 7.84
CA LEU A 154 -2.88 7.36 7.54
C LEU A 154 -2.27 6.47 6.45
N GLY A 155 -2.52 5.16 6.46
CA GLY A 155 -2.09 4.25 5.39
C GLY A 155 -2.76 4.54 4.05
N VAL A 156 -4.06 4.85 4.03
CA VAL A 156 -4.78 5.26 2.81
C VAL A 156 -4.30 6.62 2.30
N ALA A 157 -3.89 7.53 3.20
CA ALA A 157 -3.30 8.78 2.77
C ALA A 157 -1.96 8.55 2.05
N ASP A 158 -1.12 7.64 2.54
CA ASP A 158 0.15 7.29 1.90
C ASP A 158 -0.03 6.53 0.57
N LEU A 159 -1.04 5.66 0.48
CA LEU A 159 -1.48 5.02 -0.78
C LEU A 159 -1.64 6.04 -1.91
N THR A 160 -2.15 7.24 -1.63
CA THR A 160 -2.37 8.25 -2.69
C THR A 160 -1.07 8.73 -3.34
N GLY A 161 0.04 8.69 -2.60
CA GLY A 161 1.38 8.93 -3.15
C GLY A 161 1.80 7.82 -4.10
N GLU A 162 1.53 6.56 -3.74
CA GLU A 162 1.87 5.41 -4.59
C GLU A 162 0.99 5.35 -5.84
N LEU A 163 -0.30 5.64 -5.74
CA LEU A 163 -1.18 5.77 -6.89
C LEU A 163 -0.76 6.90 -7.84
N MET A 164 -0.32 8.04 -7.30
CA MET A 164 0.26 9.12 -8.10
C MET A 164 1.50 8.63 -8.85
N ARG A 165 2.43 7.90 -8.20
CA ARG A 165 3.61 7.32 -8.87
C ARG A 165 3.19 6.37 -10.00
N MET A 166 2.22 5.49 -9.74
CA MET A 166 1.70 4.55 -10.73
C MET A 166 1.11 5.27 -11.94
N CYS A 167 0.33 6.33 -11.72
CA CYS A 167 -0.20 7.16 -12.81
C CYS A 167 0.90 7.77 -13.68
N ILE A 168 1.95 8.35 -13.09
CA ILE A 168 3.03 8.94 -13.89
C ILE A 168 3.82 7.86 -14.65
N ASN A 169 4.05 6.70 -14.04
CA ASN A 169 4.71 5.56 -14.69
C ASN A 169 3.87 5.03 -15.86
N SER A 170 2.55 4.92 -15.70
CA SER A 170 1.66 4.42 -16.76
C SER A 170 1.65 5.38 -17.96
N VAL A 171 1.58 6.70 -17.71
CA VAL A 171 1.74 7.72 -18.77
C VAL A 171 3.07 7.55 -19.51
N GLY A 172 4.17 7.32 -18.79
CA GLY A 172 5.49 7.10 -19.38
C GLY A 172 5.58 5.88 -20.28
N ASN A 173 4.79 4.85 -20.00
CA ASN A 173 4.69 3.62 -20.81
C ASN A 173 3.64 3.71 -21.93
N GLY A 174 2.99 4.87 -22.11
CA GLY A 174 1.99 5.09 -23.15
C GLY A 174 0.57 4.64 -22.79
N ASP A 175 0.30 4.28 -21.54
CA ASP A 175 -1.05 3.98 -21.06
C ASP A 175 -1.86 5.28 -20.92
N ILE A 176 -3.01 5.30 -21.59
CA ILE A 176 -3.92 6.45 -21.63
C ILE A 176 -5.18 6.26 -20.79
N ASP A 177 -5.41 5.08 -20.22
CA ASP A 177 -6.61 4.74 -19.46
C ASP A 177 -6.37 4.82 -17.94
N THR A 178 -5.32 4.14 -17.46
CA THR A 178 -4.94 4.12 -16.02
C THR A 178 -4.85 5.52 -15.39
N PRO A 179 -4.29 6.55 -16.05
CA PRO A 179 -4.22 7.91 -15.47
C PRO A 179 -5.60 8.47 -15.08
N PHE A 180 -6.62 8.26 -15.92
CA PHE A 180 -7.96 8.78 -15.66
C PHE A 180 -8.67 7.98 -14.57
N GLU A 181 -8.48 6.66 -14.52
CA GLU A 181 -8.97 5.81 -13.43
C GLU A 181 -8.38 6.24 -12.08
N VAL A 182 -7.06 6.45 -12.04
CA VAL A 182 -6.37 6.94 -10.83
C VAL A 182 -6.85 8.35 -10.47
N SER A 183 -7.05 9.24 -11.43
CA SER A 183 -7.55 10.60 -11.18
C SER A 183 -8.95 10.57 -10.56
N GLN A 184 -9.86 9.76 -11.09
CA GLN A 184 -11.20 9.61 -10.54
C GLN A 184 -11.16 9.09 -9.11
N PHE A 185 -10.35 8.07 -8.84
CA PHE A 185 -10.19 7.50 -7.51
C PHE A 185 -9.59 8.50 -6.51
N LEU A 186 -8.51 9.20 -6.88
CA LEU A 186 -7.87 10.20 -6.01
C LEU A 186 -8.81 11.37 -5.66
N ARG A 187 -9.69 11.77 -6.58
CA ARG A 187 -10.73 12.78 -6.27
C ARG A 187 -11.68 12.30 -5.19
N GLN A 188 -12.19 11.07 -5.31
CA GLN A 188 -13.10 10.49 -4.32
C GLN A 188 -12.42 10.37 -2.93
N VAL A 189 -11.16 9.94 -2.90
CA VAL A 189 -10.39 9.88 -1.66
C VAL A 189 -10.18 11.30 -1.09
N TYR A 190 -9.79 12.27 -1.92
CA TYR A 190 -9.61 13.66 -1.49
C TYR A 190 -10.89 14.27 -0.90
N ASP A 191 -12.04 14.03 -1.53
CA ASP A 191 -13.34 14.50 -1.04
C ASP A 191 -13.68 13.86 0.31
N GLY A 192 -13.39 12.56 0.47
CA GLY A 192 -13.54 11.85 1.75
C GLY A 192 -12.66 12.43 2.87
N PHE A 193 -11.39 12.71 2.61
CA PHE A 193 -10.51 13.35 3.60
C PHE A 193 -10.91 14.79 3.89
N SER A 194 -11.37 15.53 2.88
CA SER A 194 -11.87 16.90 3.04
C SER A 194 -13.16 16.94 3.86
N PHE A 195 -14.01 15.92 3.73
CA PHE A 195 -15.23 15.77 4.53
C PHE A 195 -14.92 15.54 6.03
N ILE A 196 -13.88 14.76 6.35
CA ILE A 196 -13.39 14.61 7.72
C ILE A 196 -12.89 15.96 8.26
N GLY A 197 -12.11 16.67 7.44
CA GLY A 197 -11.61 18.01 7.72
C GLY A 197 -10.91 18.10 9.09
N ASN A 198 -11.23 19.15 9.84
CA ASN A 198 -10.64 19.42 11.16
C ASN A 198 -11.21 18.55 12.30
N THR A 199 -12.14 17.63 12.00
CA THR A 199 -12.71 16.70 12.99
C THR A 199 -11.77 15.52 13.25
N GLY A 200 -10.84 15.25 12.34
CA GLY A 200 -9.87 14.17 12.45
C GLY A 200 -8.63 14.52 13.28
N PRO A 201 -7.78 13.53 13.60
CA PRO A 201 -6.49 13.76 14.24
C PRO A 201 -5.60 14.72 13.44
N TYR A 202 -4.71 15.42 14.14
CA TYR A 202 -3.77 16.36 13.52
C TYR A 202 -2.88 15.70 12.46
N GLU A 203 -2.50 14.44 12.67
CA GLU A 203 -1.72 13.64 11.73
C GLU A 203 -2.43 13.48 10.38
N VAL A 204 -3.74 13.23 10.39
CA VAL A 204 -4.58 13.12 9.18
C VAL A 204 -4.66 14.46 8.46
N SER A 205 -4.82 15.55 9.22
CA SER A 205 -4.85 16.91 8.66
C SER A 205 -3.53 17.28 7.95
N LYS A 206 -2.37 16.87 8.48
CA LYS A 206 -1.08 17.05 7.80
C LYS A 206 -1.00 16.30 6.46
N LYS A 207 -1.58 15.10 6.39
CA LYS A 207 -1.58 14.30 5.16
C LYS A 207 -2.45 14.90 4.06
N LEU A 208 -3.49 15.68 4.41
CA LEU A 208 -4.36 16.36 3.43
C LEU A 208 -3.57 17.30 2.51
N TYR A 209 -2.52 17.96 3.01
CA TYR A 209 -1.66 18.80 2.18
C TYR A 209 -0.94 17.98 1.11
N THR A 210 -0.28 16.88 1.49
CA THR A 210 0.43 16.00 0.56
C THR A 210 -0.53 15.33 -0.42
N LEU A 211 -1.71 14.91 0.06
CA LEU A 211 -2.78 14.37 -0.79
C LEU A 211 -3.20 15.36 -1.88
N LYS A 212 -3.40 16.63 -1.53
CA LYS A 212 -3.72 17.68 -2.50
C LYS A 212 -2.63 17.84 -3.57
N GLN A 213 -1.36 17.72 -3.19
CA GLN A 213 -0.24 17.76 -4.14
C GLN A 213 -0.23 16.53 -5.07
N SER A 214 -0.49 15.34 -4.52
CA SER A 214 -0.61 14.10 -5.32
C SER A 214 -1.75 14.20 -6.33
N LEU A 215 -2.94 14.66 -5.88
CA LEU A 215 -4.09 14.89 -6.76
C LEU A 215 -3.76 15.88 -7.88
N ALA A 216 -3.18 17.03 -7.55
CA ALA A 216 -2.82 18.03 -8.55
C ALA A 216 -1.86 17.48 -9.63
N LYS A 217 -0.89 16.63 -9.25
CA LYS A 217 0.02 15.99 -10.21
C LYS A 217 -0.71 15.04 -11.16
N VAL A 218 -1.61 14.22 -10.63
CA VAL A 218 -2.42 13.28 -11.43
C VAL A 218 -3.38 14.01 -12.36
N GLU A 219 -4.05 15.06 -11.89
CA GLU A 219 -4.95 15.87 -12.72
C GLU A 219 -4.20 16.59 -13.85
N ASN A 220 -3.00 17.11 -13.57
CA ASN A 220 -2.14 17.70 -14.60
C ASN A 220 -1.69 16.67 -15.65
N ALA A 221 -1.40 15.44 -15.24
CA ALA A 221 -1.07 14.36 -16.17
C ALA A 221 -2.25 14.02 -17.09
N CYS A 222 -3.45 13.87 -16.53
CA CYS A 222 -4.68 13.65 -17.30
C CYS A 222 -5.00 14.80 -18.25
N TYR A 223 -4.83 16.04 -17.79
CA TYR A 223 -4.99 17.23 -18.61
C TYR A 223 -4.03 17.23 -19.82
N ALA A 224 -2.74 16.97 -19.57
CA ALA A 224 -1.74 16.92 -20.63
C ALA A 224 -2.03 15.82 -21.66
N LEU A 225 -2.48 14.64 -21.21
CA LEU A 225 -2.93 13.56 -22.09
C LEU A 225 -4.14 13.99 -22.92
N LYS A 226 -5.14 14.60 -22.30
CA LYS A 226 -6.37 15.01 -23.00
C LYS A 226 -6.10 16.07 -24.06
N VAL A 227 -5.27 17.07 -23.76
CA VAL A 227 -4.89 18.12 -24.71
C VAL A 227 -4.15 17.51 -25.90
N ARG A 228 -3.05 16.78 -25.65
CA ARG A 228 -2.25 16.17 -26.71
C ARG A 228 -3.02 15.14 -27.54
N GLY A 229 -3.85 14.32 -26.90
CA GLY A 229 -4.66 13.32 -27.59
C GLY A 229 -5.85 13.89 -28.37
N SER A 230 -6.19 15.17 -28.18
CA SER A 230 -7.25 15.85 -28.94
C SER A 230 -6.70 16.77 -30.04
N GLU A 231 -5.38 16.90 -30.16
CA GLU A 231 -4.75 17.65 -31.24
C GLU A 231 -4.78 16.84 -32.55
N ILE A 232 -5.27 17.46 -33.63
CA ILE A 232 -5.15 16.93 -34.99
C ILE A 232 -3.98 17.66 -35.66
N PRO A 233 -2.84 16.97 -35.91
CA PRO A 233 -1.70 17.60 -36.56
C PRO A 233 -2.05 18.08 -37.97
N LYS A 234 -1.96 19.40 -38.22
CA LYS A 234 -2.21 19.99 -39.55
C LYS A 234 -1.04 19.81 -40.52
N HIS A 235 0.13 19.46 -40.00
CA HIS A 235 1.34 19.24 -40.75
C HIS A 235 2.03 17.99 -40.22
N MET A 236 2.32 17.02 -41.09
CA MET A 236 3.15 15.89 -40.73
C MET A 236 4.62 16.30 -40.87
N LEU A 237 5.47 15.89 -39.92
CA LEU A 237 6.91 16.17 -40.02
C LEU A 237 7.51 15.58 -41.30
N ALA A 238 7.01 14.42 -41.75
CA ALA A 238 7.42 13.83 -43.03
C ALA A 238 7.18 14.78 -44.21
N ASP A 239 6.01 15.43 -44.27
CA ASP A 239 5.69 16.39 -45.34
C ASP A 239 6.61 17.60 -45.29
N VAL A 240 6.97 18.09 -44.09
CA VAL A 240 7.89 19.22 -43.92
C VAL A 240 9.31 18.87 -44.39
N PHE A 241 9.77 17.64 -44.12
CA PHE A 241 11.07 17.18 -44.60
C PHE A 241 11.08 16.92 -46.11
N SER A 242 10.02 16.33 -46.68
CA SER A 242 9.90 16.11 -48.13
C SER A 242 9.90 17.41 -48.91
N VAL A 243 9.14 18.43 -48.48
CA VAL A 243 9.15 19.76 -49.12
C VAL A 243 10.53 20.39 -49.06
N LYS A 244 11.27 20.21 -47.96
CA LYS A 244 12.62 20.76 -47.82
C LYS A 244 13.64 20.05 -48.72
N THR A 245 13.51 18.74 -48.91
CA THR A 245 14.36 17.99 -49.86
C THR A 245 14.07 18.39 -51.30
N GLU A 246 12.80 18.54 -51.69
CA GLU A 246 12.42 19.01 -53.04
C GLU A 246 12.95 20.42 -53.34
N MET A 247 12.99 21.31 -52.33
CA MET A 247 13.58 22.65 -52.48
C MET A 247 15.10 22.62 -52.66
N ILE A 248 15.80 21.69 -52.01
CA ILE A 248 17.26 21.52 -52.15
C ILE A 248 17.60 20.93 -53.54
N ASP A 249 16.85 19.93 -53.99
CA ASP A 249 17.05 19.31 -55.30
C ASP A 249 16.77 20.30 -56.45
N GLN A 250 15.85 21.25 -56.26
CA GLN A 250 15.60 22.34 -57.22
C GLN A 250 16.73 23.37 -57.26
N GLU A 251 17.44 23.63 -56.16
CA GLU A 251 18.59 24.54 -56.14
C GLU A 251 19.85 23.92 -56.76
N GLU A 252 20.08 22.61 -56.59
CA GLU A 252 21.23 21.90 -57.19
C GLU A 252 21.05 21.60 -58.68
N GLY A 253 19.82 21.52 -59.19
CA GLY A 253 19.50 21.29 -60.60
C GLY A 253 19.62 22.52 -61.53
N ILE A 254 20.03 23.68 -61.01
CA ILE A 254 20.15 24.95 -61.76
C ILE A 254 21.62 25.31 -62.10
N SER A 255 22.58 24.42 -61.86
CA SER A 255 24.01 24.63 -62.24
C SER A 255 24.38 24.05 -63.61
#